data_AF-A0A7W1CRD9-F1
#
_entry.id   AF-A0A7W1CRD9-F1
#
_cell.length_a   1.000
_cell.length_b   1.000
_cell.length_c   1.000
_cell.angle_alpha   90.00
_cell.angle_beta   90.00
_cell.angle_gamma   90.00
#
_symmetry.space_group_name_H-M   'P 1'
#
loop_
_entity.id
_entity.type
_entity.pdbx_description
1 polymer ?
#
loop_
_entity_poly.entity_id
_entity_poly.type
_entity_poly.pdbx_seq_one_letter_code
_entity_poly.pdbx_strand_id
1 'polypeptide(L)' 'MAPLYLVDSAGDLMPAAQRDDMVTHLVSNGVRDYTAITVAGKLHSFANWTQLKSGVLAFLASKLGGGR' A
#
# COMPACT_ATOMS: atom_id res chain seq x y z
N MET A 1 15.91 -4.17 -0.93
CA MET A 1 14.73 -3.44 -1.45
C MET A 1 13.78 -3.22 -0.29
N ALA A 2 13.14 -2.05 -0.18
CA ALA A 2 12.26 -1.75 0.96
C ALA A 2 10.83 -2.27 0.69
N PRO A 3 10.12 -2.79 1.71
CA PRO A 3 8.74 -3.23 1.56
C PRO A 3 7.81 -2.02 1.34
N LEU A 4 6.89 -2.14 0.39
CA LEU A 4 5.93 -1.08 0.03
C LEU A 4 4.50 -1.44 0.46
N TYR A 5 3.82 -0.49 1.10
CA TYR A 5 2.42 -0.62 1.48
C TYR A 5 1.62 0.50 0.78
N LEU A 6 0.92 0.13 -0.29
CA LEU A 6 0.19 1.06 -1.14
C LEU A 6 -1.27 1.13 -0.69
N VAL A 7 -1.76 2.34 -0.45
CA VAL A 7 -3.12 2.60 0.03
C VAL A 7 -3.82 3.55 -0.93
N ASP A 8 -5.02 3.17 -1.34
CA ASP A 8 -5.93 4.00 -2.12
C ASP A 8 -7.33 3.98 -1.48
N SER A 9 -8.16 4.97 -1.79
CA SER A 9 -9.56 5.01 -1.32
C SER A 9 -10.52 5.11 -2.49
N ALA A 10 -11.56 4.27 -2.49
CA ALA A 10 -12.46 4.11 -3.64
C ALA A 10 -13.22 5.38 -4.07
N GLY A 11 -13.39 6.35 -3.17
CA GLY A 11 -14.05 7.61 -3.42
C GLY A 11 -13.14 8.84 -3.30
N ASP A 12 -11.82 8.64 -3.24
CA ASP A 12 -10.86 9.73 -3.39
C ASP A 12 -10.94 10.30 -4.81
N LEU A 13 -10.57 11.57 -4.97
CA LEU A 13 -10.51 12.24 -6.28
C LEU A 13 -9.21 11.93 -7.03
N MET A 14 -8.28 11.21 -6.40
CA MET A 14 -7.13 10.63 -7.09
C MET A 14 -7.59 9.67 -8.19
N PRO A 15 -7.00 9.75 -9.41
CA PRO A 15 -7.37 8.83 -10.48
C PRO A 15 -7.08 7.38 -10.05
N ALA A 16 -8.10 6.53 -10.04
CA ALA A 16 -7.98 5.13 -9.62
C ALA A 16 -6.89 4.36 -10.38
N ALA A 17 -6.61 4.75 -11.62
CA ALA A 17 -5.57 4.15 -12.45
C ALA A 17 -4.15 4.31 -11.88
N GLN A 18 -3.87 5.33 -11.05
CA GLN A 18 -2.50 5.58 -10.58
C GLN A 18 -1.96 4.45 -9.68
N ARG A 19 -2.81 3.83 -8.85
CA ARG A 19 -2.41 2.68 -8.04
C ARG A 19 -2.07 1.50 -8.95
N ASP A 20 -2.91 1.24 -9.94
CA ASP A 20 -2.75 0.10 -10.85
C ASP A 20 -1.53 0.28 -11.77
N ASP A 21 -1.27 1.50 -12.23
CA ASP A 21 -0.06 1.86 -12.98
C ASP A 21 1.20 1.67 -12.12
N MET A 22 1.16 2.09 -10.85
CA MET A 22 2.27 1.89 -9.92
C MET A 22 2.51 0.40 -9.66
N VAL A 23 1.45 -0.40 -9.43
CA VAL A 23 1.57 -1.86 -9.26
C VAL A 23 2.18 -2.50 -10.51
N THR A 24 1.71 -2.12 -11.69
CA THR A 24 2.24 -2.60 -12.98
C THR A 24 3.73 -2.29 -13.12
N HIS A 25 4.13 -1.06 -12.78
CA HIS A 25 5.53 -0.64 -12.81
C HIS A 25 6.40 -1.39 -11.79
N LEU A 26 5.90 -1.63 -10.58
CA LEU A 26 6.62 -2.41 -9.58
C LEU A 26 6.85 -3.84 -10.05
N VAL A 27 5.81 -4.49 -10.58
CA VAL A 27 5.91 -5.86 -11.12
C VAL A 27 6.89 -5.92 -12.29
N SER A 28 6.85 -4.97 -13.22
CA SER A 28 7.77 -4.96 -14.38
C SER A 28 9.24 -4.78 -13.99
N ASN A 29 9.51 -4.12 -12.86
CA ASN A 29 10.85 -3.97 -12.29
C ASN A 29 11.25 -5.13 -11.35
N GLY A 30 10.43 -6.20 -11.26
CA GLY A 30 10.72 -7.35 -10.40
C GLY A 30 10.50 -7.10 -8.90
N VAL A 31 9.78 -6.04 -8.53
CA VAL A 31 9.43 -5.75 -7.14
C VAL A 31 8.33 -6.70 -6.67
N ARG A 32 8.64 -7.49 -5.64
CA ARG A 32 7.72 -8.49 -5.05
C ARG A 32 7.32 -8.20 -3.60
N ASP A 33 8.05 -7.30 -2.94
CA ASP A 33 7.79 -6.93 -1.55
C ASP A 33 6.84 -5.74 -1.46
N TYR A 34 5.66 -5.85 -2.08
CA TYR A 34 4.62 -4.85 -1.96
C TYR A 34 3.28 -5.47 -1.57
N THR A 35 2.43 -4.67 -0.95
CA THR A 35 1.00 -4.93 -0.81
C THR A 35 0.23 -3.69 -1.25
N ALA A 36 -0.97 -3.89 -1.78
CA ALA A 36 -1.78 -2.80 -2.32
C ALA A 36 -3.24 -2.99 -1.95
N ILE A 37 -3.80 -2.06 -1.20
CA ILE A 37 -5.19 -2.13 -0.70
C ILE A 37 -6.00 -0.92 -1.14
N THR A 38 -7.31 -1.12 -1.26
CA THR A 38 -8.29 -0.06 -1.48
C THR A 38 -9.23 -0.03 -0.28
N VAL A 39 -9.38 1.13 0.35
CA VAL A 39 -10.32 1.33 1.45
C VAL A 39 -11.59 2.02 0.97
N ALA A 40 -12.71 1.74 1.62
CA ALA A 40 -13.96 2.42 1.33
C ALA A 40 -13.92 3.87 1.86
N GLY A 41 -14.53 4.81 1.13
CA GLY A 41 -14.66 6.20 1.53
C GLY A 41 -13.90 7.18 0.63
N LYS A 42 -13.93 8.46 1.01
CA LYS A 42 -13.36 9.58 0.25
C LYS A 42 -12.14 10.22 0.90
N LEU A 43 -11.68 9.64 2.01
CA LEU A 43 -10.58 10.18 2.80
C LEU A 43 -9.26 9.92 2.08
N HIS A 44 -8.42 10.95 1.98
CA HIS A 44 -7.14 10.86 1.29
C HIS A 44 -6.09 10.14 2.15
N SER A 45 -5.48 9.09 1.62
CA SER A 45 -4.36 8.29 2.17
C SER A 45 -4.17 8.34 3.70
N PHE A 46 -3.45 9.34 4.21
CA PHE A 46 -3.14 9.51 5.64
C PHE A 46 -4.36 9.57 6.56
N ALA A 47 -5.50 10.06 6.09
CA ALA A 47 -6.72 10.08 6.88
C ALA A 47 -7.27 8.67 7.20
N ASN A 48 -6.86 7.64 6.45
CA ASN A 48 -7.20 6.24 6.72
C ASN A 48 -6.21 5.54 7.67
N TRP A 49 -5.14 6.21 8.10
CA TRP A 49 -4.09 5.52 8.86
C TRP A 49 -4.56 4.97 10.21
N THR A 50 -5.53 5.61 10.86
CA THR A 50 -6.07 5.12 12.15
C THR A 50 -6.64 3.70 12.04
N GLN A 51 -7.33 3.38 10.93
CA GLN A 51 -7.85 2.03 10.67
C GLN A 51 -6.80 1.06 10.11
N LEU A 52 -5.81 1.57 9.36
CA LEU A 52 -4.81 0.73 8.68
C LEU A 52 -3.56 0.42 9.51
N LYS A 53 -3.30 1.20 10.56
CA LYS A 53 -2.04 1.19 11.32
C LYS A 53 -1.60 -0.21 11.75
N SER A 54 -2.50 -1.01 12.31
CA SER A 54 -2.17 -2.36 12.80
C SER A 54 -1.73 -3.29 11.66
N GLY A 55 -2.45 -3.28 10.52
CA GLY A 55 -2.12 -4.07 9.33
C GLY A 55 -0.81 -3.63 8.67
N VAL A 56 -0.57 -2.32 8.59
CA VAL A 56 0.69 -1.77 8.07
C VAL A 56 1.88 -2.21 8.94
N LEU A 57 1.76 -2.09 10.26
CA LEU A 57 2.81 -2.51 11.19
C LEU A 57 3.08 -4.02 11.12
N ALA A 58 2.04 -4.84 11.03
CA ALA A 58 2.19 -6.29 10.87
C ALA A 58 2.89 -6.66 9.55
N PHE A 59 2.53 -6.01 8.45
CA PHE A 59 3.21 -6.19 7.16
C PHE A 59 4.69 -5.82 7.25
N LEU A 60 5.00 -4.62 7.77
CA LEU A 60 6.37 -4.16 7.94
C LEU A 60 7.16 -5.10 8.85
N ALA A 61 6.59 -5.56 9.97
CA ALA A 61 7.22 -6.54 10.85
C ALA A 61 7.51 -7.88 10.13
N SER A 62 6.59 -8.37 9.28
CA SER A 62 6.80 -9.61 8.51
C SER A 62 7.91 -9.50 7.46
N LYS A 63 8.13 -8.28 6.92
CA LYS A 63 9.11 -8.03 5.85
C LYS A 63 10.48 -7.59 6.37
N LEU A 64 10.50 -6.84 7.48
CA LEU A 64 11.71 -6.28 8.09
C LEU A 64 12.21 -7.11 9.28
N GLY A 65 11.32 -7.83 9.98
CA GLY A 65 11.63 -8.61 11.17
C GLY A 65 12.26 -9.99 10.88
N GLY A 66 12.39 -10.38 9.61
CA GLY A 66 13.07 -11.62 9.19
C GLY A 66 14.61 -11.51 9.15
N GLY A 67 15.19 -10.39 9.57
CA GLY A 67 16.63 -10.20 9.69
C GLY A 67 17.16 -10.67 11.04
N ARG A 68 17.39 -11.98 11.18
CA ARG A 68 18.38 -12.55 12.09
C ARG A 68 19.21 -13.57 11.34
#